data_AF-A0A965K4P3-F1
#
_entry.id   AF-A0A965K4P3-F1
#
_cell.length_a   1.000
_cell.length_b   1.000
_cell.length_c   1.000
_cell.angle_alpha   90.00
_cell.angle_beta   90.00
_cell.angle_gamma   90.00
#
_symmetry.space_group_name_H-M   'P 1'
#
loop_
_entity.id
_entity.type
_entity.pdbx_description
1 polymer ?
#
loop_
_entity_poly.entity_id
_entity_poly.type
_entity_poly.pdbx_seq_one_letter_code
_entity_poly.pdbx_strand_id
1 'polypeptide(L)'
;MPTFDIVSEVDLQEVRNAVDQANREAGTRFDFKNTDSNIEFTEKELTLISSTDDRIRALYQLLEEKMVKRNVSLKTLDAGKIEEATKGTA
;
A
#
# COMPACT_ATOMS: atom_id res chain seq x y z
N MET A 1 26.79 -21.90 23.80
CA MET A 1 25.71 -20.98 24.17
C MET A 1 24.96 -20.68 22.88
N PRO A 2 23.71 -21.11 22.71
CA PRO A 2 23.00 -20.86 21.45
C PRO A 2 22.60 -19.39 21.41
N THR A 3 23.15 -18.66 20.44
CA THR A 3 22.70 -17.32 20.05
C THR A 3 21.64 -17.48 18.96
N PHE A 4 20.60 -16.65 19.00
CA PHE A 4 19.62 -16.55 17.93
C PHE A 4 19.58 -15.11 17.45
N ASP A 5 19.51 -14.92 16.14
CA ASP A 5 19.40 -13.60 15.52
C ASP A 5 17.93 -13.22 15.36
N ILE A 6 17.57 -12.02 15.81
CA ILE A 6 16.25 -11.43 15.56
C ILE A 6 16.36 -10.64 14.26
N VAL A 7 15.88 -11.22 13.16
CA VAL A 7 15.81 -10.56 11.84
C VAL A 7 14.36 -10.22 11.50
N SER A 8 14.16 -8.99 11.02
CA SER A 8 12.87 -8.55 10.47
C SER A 8 12.88 -8.80 8.96
N GLU A 9 12.73 -10.06 8.56
CA GLU A 9 12.55 -10.41 7.16
C GLU A 9 11.10 -10.17 6.75
N VAL A 10 10.92 -9.41 5.67
CA VAL A 10 9.60 -9.21 5.06
C VAL A 10 9.61 -9.89 3.71
N ASP A 11 8.61 -10.74 3.52
CA ASP A 11 8.41 -11.43 2.26
C ASP A 11 7.90 -10.43 1.20
N LEU A 12 8.82 -9.99 0.35
CA LEU A 12 8.52 -9.07 -0.76
C LEU A 12 7.50 -9.64 -1.75
N GLN A 13 7.39 -10.97 -1.85
CA GLN A 13 6.42 -11.63 -2.70
C GLN A 13 5.01 -11.51 -2.11
N GLU A 14 4.87 -11.67 -0.79
CA GLU A 14 3.60 -11.39 -0.10
C GLU A 14 3.21 -9.91 -0.15
N VAL A 15 4.17 -8.99 -0.04
CA VAL A 15 3.93 -7.54 -0.24
C VAL A 15 3.38 -7.27 -1.63
N ARG A 16 4.03 -7.81 -2.68
CA ARG A 16 3.57 -7.65 -4.06
C ARG A 16 2.16 -8.21 -4.26
N ASN A 17 1.90 -9.39 -3.71
CA ASN A 17 0.57 -9.99 -3.78
C ASN A 17 -0.49 -9.15 -3.03
N ALA A 18 -0.12 -8.53 -1.91
CA ALA A 18 -1.00 -7.63 -1.16
C ALA A 18 -1.36 -6.39 -2.00
N VAL A 19 -0.37 -5.79 -2.66
CA VAL A 19 -0.54 -4.63 -3.55
C VAL A 19 -1.43 -4.97 -4.75
N ASP A 20 -1.16 -6.08 -5.43
CA ASP A 20 -1.96 -6.53 -6.58
C ASP A 20 -3.43 -6.74 -6.18
N GLN A 21 -3.66 -7.26 -4.98
CA GLN A 21 -5.00 -7.50 -4.46
C GLN A 21 -5.69 -6.19 -4.03
N ALA A 22 -4.95 -5.24 -3.46
CA ALA A 22 -5.46 -3.91 -3.16
C ALA A 22 -5.86 -3.17 -4.44
N ASN A 23 -5.05 -3.24 -5.51
CA ASN A 23 -5.36 -2.65 -6.82
C ASN A 23 -6.63 -3.26 -7.45
N ARG A 24 -6.77 -4.60 -7.41
CA ARG A 24 -8.00 -5.24 -7.90
C ARG A 24 -9.23 -4.78 -7.14
N GLU A 25 -9.13 -4.67 -5.82
CA GLU A 25 -10.26 -4.26 -5.00
C GLU A 25 -10.62 -2.78 -5.18
N ALA A 26 -9.61 -1.91 -5.31
CA ALA A 26 -9.79 -0.52 -5.69
C ALA A 26 -10.52 -0.41 -7.05
N GLY A 27 -10.15 -1.22 -8.04
CA GLY A 27 -10.83 -1.26 -9.34
C GLY A 27 -12.30 -1.72 -9.30
N THR A 28 -12.68 -2.54 -8.31
CA THR A 28 -14.08 -2.98 -8.12
C THR A 28 -14.92 -2.02 -7.29
N ARG A 29 -14.28 -1.15 -6.51
CA ARG A 29 -14.94 -0.23 -5.60
C ARG A 29 -15.43 1.00 -6.36
N PHE A 30 -16.75 1.25 -6.30
CA PHE A 30 -17.37 2.36 -7.03
C PHE A 30 -16.83 3.73 -6.62
N ASP A 31 -16.34 3.83 -5.39
CA ASP A 31 -15.87 5.06 -4.81
C ASP A 31 -14.44 5.44 -5.29
N PHE A 32 -13.69 4.51 -5.89
CA PHE A 32 -12.42 4.79 -6.61
C PHE A 32 -12.60 4.92 -8.12
N LYS A 33 -13.85 4.90 -8.61
CA LYS A 33 -14.14 5.03 -10.03
C LYS A 33 -13.95 6.49 -10.46
N ASN A 34 -13.23 6.71 -11.55
CA ASN A 34 -12.85 8.03 -12.09
C ASN A 34 -11.88 8.85 -11.22
N THR A 35 -11.20 8.24 -10.25
CA THR A 35 -10.21 8.92 -9.39
C THR A 35 -8.78 8.49 -9.68
N ASP A 36 -8.53 7.82 -10.81
CA ASP A 36 -7.22 7.31 -11.25
C ASP A 36 -6.39 6.67 -10.12
N SER A 37 -7.09 5.90 -9.29
CA SER A 37 -6.54 5.32 -8.07
C SER A 37 -5.64 4.14 -8.39
N ASN A 38 -4.36 4.27 -8.05
CA ASN A 38 -3.34 3.26 -8.33
C ASN A 38 -2.38 3.10 -7.14
N ILE A 39 -1.91 1.87 -6.95
CA ILE A 39 -0.86 1.54 -6.00
C ILE A 39 0.29 0.95 -6.80
N GLU A 40 1.41 1.66 -6.83
CA GLU A 40 2.64 1.19 -7.48
C GLU A 40 3.58 0.64 -6.42
N PHE A 41 4.07 -0.57 -6.65
CA PHE A 41 5.09 -1.20 -5.79
C PHE A 41 6.35 -1.43 -6.60
N THR A 42 7.38 -0.67 -6.26
CA THR A 42 8.76 -0.83 -6.74
C THR A 42 9.55 -1.64 -5.72
N GLU A 43 10.81 -2.00 -5.99
CA GLU A 43 11.60 -2.95 -5.19
C GLU A 43 11.54 -2.73 -3.65
N LYS A 44 11.50 -1.47 -3.20
CA LYS A 44 11.39 -1.11 -1.76
C LYS A 44 10.49 0.09 -1.49
N GLU A 45 9.77 0.57 -2.49
CA GLU A 45 8.98 1.80 -2.40
C GLU A 45 7.56 1.55 -2.87
N LEU A 46 6.61 2.16 -2.19
CA LEU A 46 5.19 1.95 -2.40
C LEU A 46 4.55 3.33 -2.58
N THR A 47 4.07 3.59 -3.79
CA THR A 47 3.51 4.88 -4.20
C THR A 47 2.01 4.74 -4.35
N LEU A 48 1.25 5.52 -3.59
CA LEU A 48 -0.20 5.59 -3.70
C LEU A 48 -0.56 6.85 -4.48
N ILE A 49 -1.39 6.70 -5.51
CA ILE A 49 -1.84 7.79 -6.37
C ILE A 49 -3.36 7.80 -6.35
N SER A 50 -3.97 8.96 -6.10
CA SER A 50 -5.41 9.14 -6.21
C SER A 50 -5.78 10.57 -6.58
N SER A 51 -7.08 10.88 -6.59
CA SER A 51 -7.56 12.23 -6.90
C SER A 51 -7.58 13.17 -5.68
N THR A 52 -7.71 12.62 -4.48
CA THR A 52 -7.91 13.39 -3.24
C THR A 52 -7.31 12.69 -2.03
N ASP A 53 -6.92 13.46 -1.02
CA ASP A 53 -6.36 12.95 0.25
C ASP A 53 -7.24 11.90 0.93
N ASP A 54 -8.56 12.09 0.95
CA ASP A 54 -9.48 11.14 1.56
C ASP A 54 -9.48 9.78 0.84
N ARG A 55 -9.23 9.79 -0.48
CA ARG A 55 -9.10 8.58 -1.28
C ARG A 55 -7.75 7.90 -1.07
N ILE A 56 -6.68 8.67 -0.92
CA ILE A 56 -5.36 8.13 -0.56
C ILE A 56 -5.44 7.45 0.81
N ARG A 57 -6.07 8.07 1.80
CA ARG A 57 -6.30 7.46 3.12
C ARG A 57 -7.11 6.17 3.00
N ALA A 58 -8.15 6.15 2.18
CA ALA A 58 -8.94 4.94 1.94
C ALA A 58 -8.15 3.83 1.20
N LEU A 59 -7.29 4.19 0.24
CA LEU A 59 -6.38 3.26 -0.44
C LEU A 59 -5.33 2.71 0.52
N TYR A 60 -4.77 3.56 1.37
CA TYR A 60 -3.80 3.19 2.39
C TYR A 60 -4.42 2.20 3.38
N GLN A 61 -5.62 2.47 3.87
CA GLN A 61 -6.36 1.54 4.73
C GLN A 61 -6.64 0.20 4.04
N LEU A 62 -7.04 0.23 2.76
CA LEU A 62 -7.25 -0.99 1.98
C LEU A 62 -5.96 -1.81 1.84
N LEU A 63 -4.83 -1.15 1.60
CA LEU A 63 -3.51 -1.76 1.53
C LEU A 63 -3.14 -2.41 2.87
N GLU A 64 -3.32 -1.71 4.00
CA GLU A 64 -3.07 -2.26 5.34
C GLU A 64 -3.89 -3.54 5.59
N GLU A 65 -5.18 -3.54 5.23
CA GLU A 65 -6.02 -4.73 5.35
C GLU A 65 -5.51 -5.91 4.52
N LYS A 66 -4.98 -5.67 3.31
CA LYS A 66 -4.42 -6.73 2.46
C LYS A 66 -3.09 -7.24 3.01
N MET A 67 -2.25 -6.36 3.54
CA MET A 67 -0.98 -6.71 4.15
C MET A 67 -1.18 -7.56 5.41
N VAL A 68 -2.09 -7.17 6.30
CA VAL A 68 -2.42 -7.94 7.52
C VAL A 68 -2.96 -9.33 7.17
N LYS A 69 -3.84 -9.44 6.15
CA LYS A 69 -4.36 -10.74 5.69
C LYS A 69 -3.26 -11.68 5.18
N ARG A 70 -2.11 -11.15 4.76
CA ARG A 70 -0.94 -11.91 4.30
C ARG A 70 0.17 -12.03 5.35
N ASN A 71 -0.13 -11.69 6.61
CA ASN A 71 0.85 -11.67 7.71
C ASN A 71 2.06 -10.74 7.45
N VAL A 72 1.91 -9.73 6.59
CA VAL A 72 2.92 -8.69 6.44
C VAL A 72 2.76 -7.70 7.58
N SER A 73 3.83 -7.46 8.32
CA SER A 73 3.83 -6.53 9.44
C SER A 73 3.61 -5.09 8.95
N LEU A 74 2.60 -4.41 9.49
CA LEU A 74 2.36 -2.98 9.20
C LEU A 74 3.49 -2.07 9.71
N LYS A 75 4.29 -2.54 10.68
CA LYS A 75 5.46 -1.80 11.18
C LYS A 75 6.57 -1.66 10.14
N THR A 76 6.46 -2.36 9.02
CA THR A 76 7.41 -2.28 7.90
C THR A 76 7.09 -1.13 6.94
N LEU A 77 5.88 -0.57 7.03
CA LEU A 77 5.48 0.60 6.26
C LEU A 77 5.88 1.86 7.01
N ASP A 78 6.65 2.72 6.35
CA ASP A 78 6.86 4.09 6.80
C ASP A 78 5.95 5.00 5.96
N ALA A 79 4.89 5.50 6.59
CA ALA A 79 3.92 6.35 5.92
C ALA A 79 4.53 7.74 5.66
N GLY A 80 4.91 7.98 4.41
CA GLY A 80 5.35 9.29 3.95
C GLY A 80 4.26 10.35 4.04
N LYS A 81 4.65 11.62 3.90
CA LYS A 81 3.67 12.71 3.76
C LYS A 81 2.92 12.54 2.44
N ILE A 82 1.60 12.76 2.50
CA ILE A 82 0.77 12.92 1.31
C ILE A 82 1.21 14.21 0.62
N GLU A 83 1.64 14.13 -0.64
CA GLU A 83 2.06 15.27 -1.45
C GLU A 83 1.05 15.50 -2.58
N GLU A 84 0.39 16.66 -2.60
CA GLU A 84 -0.51 17.02 -3.69
C GLU A 84 0.28 17.24 -5.00
N ALA A 85 0.05 16.41 -6.02
CA ALA A 85 0.64 16.66 -7.33
C ALA A 85 -0.12 17.77 -8.08
N THR A 86 0.62 18.63 -8.78
CA THR A 86 0.17 19.89 -9.40
C THR A 86 -0.84 19.73 -10.57
N LYS A 87 -1.39 18.52 -10.78
CA LYS A 87 -2.35 18.20 -11.84
C LYS A 87 -3.72 17.71 -11.33
N GLY A 88 -4.07 17.98 -10.08
CA GLY A 88 -5.39 17.62 -9.53
C GLY A 88 -5.52 16.14 -9.17
N THR A 89 -4.39 15.49 -8.94
CA THR A 89 -4.26 14.17 -8.34
C THR A 89 -3.29 14.31 -7.18
N ALA A 90 -3.64 13.72 -6.03
CA ALA A 90 -2.88 13.74 -4.79
C ALA A 90 -2.32 12.33 -4.54
#